data_AF-A0A395HT90-F1
#
_entry.id   AF-A0A395HT90-F1
#
_cell.length_a   1.000
_cell.length_b   1.000
_cell.length_c   1.000
_cell.angle_alpha   90.00
_cell.angle_beta   90.00
_cell.angle_gamma   90.00
#
_symmetry.space_group_name_H-M   'P 1'
#
loop_
_entity.id
_entity.type
_entity.pdbx_description
1 polymer ?
#
loop_
_entity_poly.entity_id
_entity_poly.type
_entity_poly.pdbx_seq_one_letter_code
_entity_poly.pdbx_strand_id
1 'polypeptide(L)'
;MASSPDRNGSLFHHQSWAEPWAHPEFPPEESPKDREKRFRQREWFMWLPSIIEQWAFRDRTWPWGYVVYRTTYSSQEDWHAALVKLDHYFWGGVIPPITRGHKPLLGQLDTYELVRAGYRNVIIEDPALDGVGVGVVFEKHRAWVAQHGFRPDNCPRFGYPLMVDEPCIRSILATTGPRGFEVSSGSWAGPYGYINILDVAEHDPEASDYDEGPFYDGCMRMELDALVRFVAQTEDYPLCEQYLGLTSIDQVLYTDGTRARIEARSMVTHRRRLNSSGFGYERQPYP
;
A
#
# COMPACT_ATOMS: atom_id res chain seq x y z
N MET A 1 3.97 -30.26 5.77
CA MET A 1 3.62 -30.28 4.34
C MET A 1 2.91 -28.96 4.06
N ALA A 2 3.60 -28.02 3.44
CA ALA A 2 3.04 -26.69 3.17
C ALA A 2 2.12 -26.78 1.94
N SER A 3 0.86 -26.41 2.09
CA SER A 3 -0.07 -26.22 0.99
C SER A 3 0.40 -25.03 0.16
N SER A 4 0.80 -25.31 -1.08
CA SER A 4 1.10 -24.32 -2.11
C SER A 4 -0.20 -23.64 -2.57
N PRO A 5 -0.27 -22.30 -2.71
CA PRO A 5 -1.44 -21.66 -3.29
C PRO A 5 -1.48 -21.81 -4.83
N ASP A 6 -2.68 -22.17 -5.30
CA ASP A 6 -3.35 -22.02 -6.59
C ASP A 6 -2.58 -22.23 -7.91
N ARG A 7 -2.68 -23.46 -8.43
CA ARG A 7 -2.27 -23.91 -9.78
C ARG A 7 -2.94 -23.18 -10.98
N ASN A 8 -3.83 -22.21 -10.76
CA ASN A 8 -4.63 -21.59 -11.84
C ASN A 8 -4.35 -20.10 -12.10
N GLY A 9 -3.47 -19.42 -11.34
CA GLY A 9 -3.16 -18.00 -11.59
C GLY A 9 -4.37 -17.05 -11.47
N SER A 10 -5.40 -17.44 -10.72
CA SER A 10 -6.61 -16.64 -10.51
C SER A 10 -6.35 -15.54 -9.49
N LEU A 11 -6.53 -14.28 -9.89
CA LEU A 11 -6.50 -13.12 -8.96
C LEU A 11 -7.72 -13.01 -8.06
N PHE A 12 -8.73 -13.84 -8.31
CA PHE A 12 -10.00 -13.83 -7.60
C PHE A 12 -9.98 -14.76 -6.39
N HIS A 13 -8.86 -15.43 -6.10
CA HIS A 13 -8.72 -16.21 -4.88
C HIS A 13 -7.27 -16.25 -4.43
N HIS A 14 -7.07 -16.29 -3.10
CA HIS A 14 -5.82 -16.63 -2.47
C HIS A 14 -6.16 -17.38 -1.18
N GLN A 15 -5.31 -18.32 -0.76
CA GLN A 15 -5.53 -19.14 0.45
C GLN A 15 -5.68 -18.32 1.74
N SER A 16 -5.20 -17.07 1.76
CA SER A 16 -5.39 -16.15 2.89
C SER A 16 -6.77 -15.50 2.93
N TRP A 17 -7.63 -15.73 1.93
CA TRP A 17 -8.99 -15.21 1.87
C TRP A 17 -9.98 -16.32 2.23
N ALA A 18 -10.97 -15.99 3.06
CA ALA A 18 -12.00 -16.96 3.44
C ALA A 18 -12.84 -17.43 2.24
N GLU A 19 -13.08 -16.55 1.27
CA GLU A 19 -13.87 -16.81 0.07
C GLU A 19 -13.20 -16.16 -1.16
N PRO A 20 -13.39 -16.71 -2.37
CA PRO A 20 -13.02 -16.03 -3.60
C PRO A 20 -13.67 -14.64 -3.69
N TRP A 21 -12.92 -13.68 -4.19
CA TRP A 21 -13.44 -12.34 -4.44
C TRP A 21 -14.40 -12.36 -5.63
N ALA A 22 -15.59 -11.79 -5.43
CA ALA A 22 -16.56 -11.56 -6.46
C ALA A 22 -17.30 -10.25 -6.20
N HIS A 23 -17.65 -9.54 -7.25
CA HIS A 23 -18.48 -8.35 -7.16
C HIS A 23 -19.33 -8.22 -8.44
N PRO A 24 -20.63 -7.87 -8.37
CA PRO A 24 -21.48 -7.76 -9.56
C PRO A 24 -20.97 -6.75 -10.60
N GLU A 25 -20.26 -5.71 -10.16
CA GLU A 25 -19.64 -4.73 -11.05
C GLU A 25 -18.32 -5.21 -11.70
N PHE A 26 -17.83 -6.40 -11.32
CA PHE A 26 -16.63 -7.05 -11.87
C PHE A 26 -16.90 -8.54 -12.14
N PRO A 27 -17.71 -8.87 -13.16
CA PRO A 27 -17.90 -10.25 -13.59
C PRO A 27 -16.55 -10.84 -14.03
N PRO A 28 -16.18 -12.07 -13.62
CA PRO A 28 -14.92 -12.70 -14.03
C PRO A 28 -14.74 -12.82 -15.55
N GLU A 29 -15.84 -12.99 -16.28
CA GLU A 29 -15.89 -13.12 -17.74
C GLU A 29 -15.85 -11.79 -18.49
N GLU A 30 -16.00 -10.65 -17.80
CA GLU A 30 -16.02 -9.33 -18.43
C GLU A 30 -14.61 -8.82 -18.67
N SER A 31 -14.30 -8.48 -19.93
CA SER A 31 -13.02 -7.88 -20.28
C SER A 31 -12.86 -6.48 -19.66
N PRO A 32 -11.63 -6.02 -19.36
CA PRO A 32 -11.42 -4.68 -18.82
C PRO A 32 -11.99 -3.55 -19.71
N LYS A 33 -11.94 -3.74 -21.05
CA LYS A 33 -12.50 -2.79 -22.03
C LYS A 33 -14.02 -2.73 -21.98
N ASP A 34 -14.69 -3.88 -21.85
CA ASP A 34 -16.15 -3.93 -21.74
C ASP A 34 -16.63 -3.33 -20.43
N ARG A 35 -15.90 -3.60 -19.34
CA ARG A 35 -16.12 -2.97 -18.03
C ARG A 35 -16.01 -1.46 -18.11
N GLU A 36 -14.94 -0.94 -18.72
CA GLU A 36 -14.75 0.50 -18.89
C GLU A 36 -15.90 1.12 -19.71
N LYS A 37 -16.28 0.47 -20.83
CA LYS A 37 -17.40 0.92 -21.66
C LYS A 37 -18.72 0.95 -20.87
N ARG A 38 -18.99 -0.04 -20.04
CA ARG A 38 -20.18 -0.11 -19.18
C ARG A 38 -20.14 0.97 -18.08
N PHE A 39 -19.00 1.16 -17.44
CA PHE A 39 -18.82 2.21 -16.42
C PHE A 39 -19.00 3.60 -17.03
N ARG A 40 -18.47 3.87 -18.24
CA ARG A 40 -18.65 5.14 -18.99
C ARG A 40 -20.11 5.50 -19.26
N GLN A 41 -21.03 4.54 -19.23
CA GLN A 41 -22.46 4.76 -19.41
C GLN A 41 -23.18 5.15 -18.11
N ARG A 42 -22.48 5.12 -16.97
CA ARG A 42 -23.05 5.44 -15.65
C ARG A 42 -22.89 6.93 -15.35
N GLU A 43 -23.88 7.53 -14.73
CA GLU A 43 -23.88 8.96 -14.37
C GLU A 43 -22.74 9.35 -13.43
N TRP A 44 -22.28 8.41 -12.61
CA TRP A 44 -21.20 8.62 -11.64
C TRP A 44 -19.79 8.42 -12.22
N PHE A 45 -19.65 8.10 -13.51
CA PHE A 45 -18.34 7.79 -14.11
C PHE A 45 -17.32 8.92 -13.96
N MET A 46 -17.74 10.18 -14.12
CA MET A 46 -16.87 11.35 -13.99
C MET A 46 -16.42 11.64 -12.55
N TRP A 47 -16.91 10.85 -11.59
CA TRP A 47 -16.67 11.01 -10.16
C TRP A 47 -16.05 9.76 -9.54
N LEU A 48 -15.40 8.94 -10.37
CA LEU A 48 -14.72 7.75 -9.90
C LEU A 48 -13.54 8.14 -8.98
N PRO A 49 -13.33 7.44 -7.87
CA PRO A 49 -12.08 7.52 -7.13
C PRO A 49 -10.91 7.19 -8.05
N SER A 50 -9.80 7.93 -7.93
CA SER A 50 -8.62 7.77 -8.78
C SER A 50 -8.10 6.32 -8.83
N ILE A 51 -8.22 5.58 -7.73
CA ILE A 51 -7.85 4.15 -7.68
C ILE A 51 -8.68 3.28 -8.63
N ILE A 52 -9.98 3.58 -8.81
CA ILE A 52 -10.83 2.88 -9.78
C ILE A 52 -10.45 3.32 -11.20
N GLU A 53 -10.30 4.62 -11.42
CA GLU A 53 -9.94 5.17 -12.73
C GLU A 53 -8.61 4.58 -13.24
N GLN A 54 -7.62 4.49 -12.37
CA GLN A 54 -6.29 3.97 -12.72
C GLN A 54 -6.32 2.45 -12.86
N TRP A 55 -6.93 1.73 -11.93
CA TRP A 55 -6.69 0.29 -11.79
C TRP A 55 -7.86 -0.60 -12.16
N ALA A 56 -9.11 -0.19 -11.99
CA ALA A 56 -10.25 -1.10 -12.20
C ALA A 56 -10.46 -1.54 -13.66
N PHE A 57 -9.90 -0.79 -14.62
CA PHE A 57 -10.05 -1.03 -16.06
C PHE A 57 -8.80 -1.62 -16.71
N ARG A 58 -7.81 -2.01 -15.90
CA ARG A 58 -6.63 -2.73 -16.38
C ARG A 58 -6.82 -4.21 -16.21
N ASP A 59 -6.10 -4.98 -17.02
CA ASP A 59 -6.09 -6.43 -16.85
C ASP A 59 -5.34 -6.78 -15.57
N ARG A 60 -5.87 -7.74 -14.81
CA ARG A 60 -5.17 -8.36 -13.67
C ARG A 60 -4.77 -7.42 -12.51
N THR A 61 -5.46 -6.30 -12.35
CA THR A 61 -5.19 -5.29 -11.32
C THR A 61 -6.27 -5.22 -10.23
N TRP A 62 -7.38 -5.92 -10.42
CA TRP A 62 -8.52 -5.93 -9.51
C TRP A 62 -8.94 -7.39 -9.19
N PRO A 63 -9.29 -7.75 -7.94
CA PRO A 63 -9.36 -6.91 -6.72
C PRO A 63 -8.01 -6.26 -6.40
N TRP A 64 -7.99 -5.14 -5.68
CA TRP A 64 -6.77 -4.39 -5.33
C TRP A 64 -6.34 -4.67 -3.88
N GLY A 65 -5.18 -4.18 -3.46
CA GLY A 65 -4.59 -4.41 -2.14
C GLY A 65 -3.13 -4.82 -2.26
N TYR A 66 -2.46 -5.08 -1.15
CA TYR A 66 -1.02 -5.34 -1.12
C TYR A 66 -0.70 -6.83 -1.01
N VAL A 67 0.46 -7.24 -1.54
CA VAL A 67 1.11 -8.46 -1.07
C VAL A 67 1.89 -8.12 0.19
N VAL A 68 1.62 -8.83 1.28
CA VAL A 68 2.18 -8.56 2.61
C VAL A 68 3.00 -9.77 3.05
N TYR A 69 4.31 -9.58 3.21
CA TYR A 69 5.23 -10.59 3.73
C TYR A 69 5.36 -10.44 5.23
N ARG A 70 5.00 -11.50 5.97
CA ARG A 70 5.30 -11.61 7.38
C ARG A 70 6.72 -12.11 7.58
N THR A 71 7.59 -11.28 8.15
CA THR A 71 9.01 -11.61 8.39
C THR A 71 9.40 -11.59 9.87
N THR A 72 8.41 -11.56 10.75
CA THR A 72 8.57 -11.79 12.20
C THR A 72 7.48 -12.71 12.71
N TYR A 73 7.87 -13.69 13.53
CA TYR A 73 6.97 -14.65 14.18
C TYR A 73 7.08 -14.60 15.71
N SER A 74 7.66 -13.52 16.24
CA SER A 74 7.87 -13.26 17.67
C SER A 74 6.59 -13.34 18.51
N SER A 75 5.47 -12.85 17.98
CA SER A 75 4.18 -12.76 18.66
C SER A 75 3.04 -12.91 17.67
N GLN A 76 2.19 -13.91 17.88
CA GLN A 76 0.98 -14.08 17.08
C GLN A 76 -0.07 -13.03 17.43
N GLU A 77 -0.20 -12.66 18.70
CA GLU A 77 -1.17 -11.66 19.16
C GLU A 77 -0.89 -10.30 18.53
N ASP A 78 0.37 -9.85 18.61
CA ASP A 78 0.78 -8.55 18.07
C ASP A 78 0.66 -8.51 16.55
N TRP A 79 0.95 -9.62 15.88
CA TRP A 79 0.75 -9.75 14.43
C TRP A 79 -0.72 -9.51 14.04
N HIS A 80 -1.66 -10.19 14.70
CA HIS A 80 -3.09 -10.03 14.41
C HIS A 80 -3.56 -8.60 14.73
N ALA A 81 -3.12 -8.05 15.86
CA ALA A 81 -3.46 -6.68 16.24
C ALA A 81 -2.90 -5.65 15.23
N ALA A 82 -1.68 -5.86 14.73
CA ALA A 82 -1.07 -5.01 13.71
C ALA A 82 -1.82 -5.08 12.39
N LEU A 83 -2.22 -6.28 11.93
CA LEU A 83 -3.02 -6.44 10.71
C LEU A 83 -4.38 -5.73 10.79
N VAL A 84 -5.12 -5.92 11.89
CA VAL A 84 -6.41 -5.24 12.11
C VAL A 84 -6.25 -3.72 12.04
N LYS A 85 -5.17 -3.21 12.63
CA LYS A 85 -4.90 -1.77 12.63
C LYS A 85 -4.46 -1.26 11.27
N LEU A 86 -3.66 -2.03 10.53
CA LEU A 86 -3.27 -1.74 9.16
C LEU A 86 -4.51 -1.63 8.27
N ASP A 87 -5.43 -2.60 8.35
CA ASP A 87 -6.72 -2.55 7.65
C ASP A 87 -7.53 -1.31 8.04
N HIS A 88 -7.56 -0.95 9.32
CA HIS A 88 -8.21 0.29 9.75
C HIS A 88 -7.62 1.53 9.08
N TYR A 89 -6.29 1.63 8.92
CA TYR A 89 -5.65 2.71 8.17
C TYR A 89 -6.03 2.71 6.68
N PHE A 90 -6.09 1.55 6.04
CA PHE A 90 -6.59 1.43 4.68
C PHE A 90 -8.01 1.98 4.54
N TRP A 91 -8.92 1.53 5.40
CA TRP A 91 -10.31 2.00 5.40
C TRP A 91 -10.43 3.49 5.68
N GLY A 92 -9.60 3.99 6.60
CA GLY A 92 -9.48 5.41 6.92
C GLY A 92 -8.95 6.25 5.75
N GLY A 93 -8.17 5.69 4.83
CA GLY A 93 -7.71 6.38 3.62
C GLY A 93 -8.75 6.43 2.50
N VAL A 94 -9.72 5.52 2.49
CA VAL A 94 -10.84 5.50 1.52
C VAL A 94 -11.96 6.40 2.03
N ILE A 95 -11.76 7.72 1.93
CA ILE A 95 -12.74 8.74 2.38
C ILE A 95 -13.47 9.35 1.19
N PRO A 96 -14.82 9.28 1.15
CA PRO A 96 -15.60 10.01 0.17
C PRO A 96 -15.40 11.53 0.34
N PRO A 97 -15.27 12.32 -0.74
CA PRO A 97 -15.12 13.76 -0.64
C PRO A 97 -16.36 14.38 0.01
N ILE A 98 -16.22 14.82 1.27
CA ILE A 98 -17.27 15.49 2.05
C ILE A 98 -17.68 16.82 1.36
N THR A 99 -16.83 17.38 0.51
CA THR A 99 -16.87 18.77 0.05
C THR A 99 -17.77 19.09 -1.14
N ARG A 100 -18.51 18.13 -1.72
CA ARG A 100 -19.36 18.42 -2.91
C ARG A 100 -20.82 18.01 -2.82
N GLY A 101 -21.35 17.72 -1.62
CA GLY A 101 -22.77 17.35 -1.49
C GLY A 101 -23.18 16.09 -2.27
N HIS A 102 -22.20 15.34 -2.80
CA HIS A 102 -22.41 14.09 -3.51
C HIS A 102 -22.60 12.98 -2.48
N LYS A 103 -23.76 12.96 -1.83
CA LYS A 103 -24.31 11.67 -1.40
C LYS A 103 -24.76 10.96 -2.68
N PRO A 104 -24.40 9.68 -2.90
CA PRO A 104 -25.00 8.93 -3.99
C PRO A 104 -26.52 9.06 -3.88
N LEU A 105 -27.20 9.35 -4.99
CA LEU A 105 -28.66 9.37 -4.99
C LEU A 105 -29.16 7.98 -4.57
N LEU A 106 -30.34 7.91 -3.97
CA LEU A 106 -30.93 6.64 -3.53
C LEU A 106 -30.96 5.65 -4.71
N GLY A 107 -30.22 4.54 -4.60
CA GLY A 107 -30.10 3.51 -5.65
C GLY A 107 -28.87 3.65 -6.57
N GLN A 108 -28.00 4.65 -6.40
CA GLN A 108 -26.71 4.73 -7.08
C GLN A 108 -25.63 3.96 -6.33
N LEU A 109 -24.68 3.38 -7.07
CA LEU A 109 -23.50 2.71 -6.52
C LEU A 109 -22.63 3.74 -5.80
N ASP A 110 -22.26 3.45 -4.55
CA ASP A 110 -21.19 4.18 -3.87
C ASP A 110 -19.84 3.67 -4.40
N THR A 111 -19.17 4.52 -5.18
CA THR A 111 -17.89 4.19 -5.82
C THR A 111 -16.77 4.03 -4.79
N TYR A 112 -16.87 4.63 -3.60
CA TYR A 112 -15.92 4.40 -2.50
C TYR A 112 -16.20 3.07 -1.80
N GLU A 113 -17.45 2.65 -1.68
CA GLU A 113 -17.77 1.28 -1.25
C GLU A 113 -17.26 0.25 -2.27
N LEU A 114 -17.24 0.58 -3.56
CA LEU A 114 -16.62 -0.30 -4.57
C LEU A 114 -15.11 -0.45 -4.35
N VAL A 115 -14.42 0.65 -4.02
CA VAL A 115 -13.01 0.59 -3.60
C VAL A 115 -12.88 -0.32 -2.38
N ARG A 116 -13.73 -0.15 -1.37
CA ARG A 116 -13.65 -0.99 -0.16
C ARG A 116 -13.90 -2.46 -0.44
N ALA A 117 -14.92 -2.77 -1.24
CA ALA A 117 -15.28 -4.11 -1.64
C ALA A 117 -14.14 -4.81 -2.39
N GLY A 118 -13.38 -4.07 -3.21
CA GLY A 118 -12.24 -4.57 -3.95
C GLY A 118 -10.95 -4.75 -3.15
N TYR A 119 -10.84 -4.23 -1.93
CA TYR A 119 -9.61 -4.29 -1.15
C TYR A 119 -9.39 -5.68 -0.54
N ARG A 120 -8.31 -6.35 -0.95
CA ARG A 120 -7.89 -7.68 -0.50
C ARG A 120 -6.36 -7.75 -0.49
N ASN A 121 -5.78 -7.82 0.70
CA ASN A 121 -4.36 -8.13 0.85
C ASN A 121 -4.10 -9.62 0.64
N VAL A 122 -2.97 -9.94 0.04
CA VAL A 122 -2.42 -11.29 -0.07
C VAL A 122 -1.39 -11.44 1.03
N ILE A 123 -1.64 -12.28 2.03
CA ILE A 123 -0.71 -12.48 3.14
C ILE A 123 0.18 -13.69 2.83
N ILE A 124 1.50 -13.47 2.80
CA ILE A 124 2.51 -14.51 2.66
C ILE A 124 3.04 -14.86 4.04
N GLU A 125 2.54 -15.97 4.58
CA GLU A 125 3.05 -16.57 5.82
C GLU A 125 3.89 -17.80 5.49
N ASP A 126 5.15 -17.75 5.90
CA ASP A 126 6.14 -18.81 5.76
C ASP A 126 7.16 -18.63 6.91
N PRO A 127 7.20 -19.55 7.89
CA PRO A 127 8.13 -19.45 9.02
C PRO A 127 9.61 -19.36 8.62
N ALA A 128 9.99 -19.79 7.41
CA ALA A 128 11.34 -19.62 6.90
C ALA A 128 11.71 -18.15 6.60
N LEU A 129 10.72 -17.26 6.61
CA LEU A 129 10.91 -15.81 6.48
C LEU A 129 11.16 -15.10 7.82
N ASP A 130 11.19 -15.82 8.95
CA ASP A 130 11.46 -15.19 10.24
C ASP A 130 12.85 -14.56 10.28
N GLY A 131 12.91 -13.25 10.51
CA GLY A 131 14.16 -12.49 10.60
C GLY A 131 14.93 -12.30 9.28
N VAL A 132 14.34 -12.66 8.13
CA VAL A 132 15.03 -12.48 6.83
C VAL A 132 15.12 -11.01 6.43
N GLY A 133 16.17 -10.68 5.68
CA GLY A 133 16.38 -9.34 5.14
C GLY A 133 15.62 -9.08 3.83
N VAL A 134 15.68 -7.81 3.40
CA VAL A 134 15.01 -7.28 2.20
C VAL A 134 15.31 -8.10 0.95
N GLY A 135 16.58 -8.43 0.68
CA GLY A 135 16.98 -9.17 -0.52
C GLY A 135 16.30 -10.53 -0.70
N VAL A 136 16.09 -11.26 0.40
CA VAL A 136 15.39 -12.56 0.36
C VAL A 136 13.91 -12.38 -0.01
N VAL A 137 13.27 -11.33 0.52
CA VAL A 137 11.88 -11.00 0.19
C VAL A 137 11.76 -10.57 -1.28
N PHE A 138 12.72 -9.80 -1.80
CA PHE A 138 12.80 -9.42 -3.21
C PHE A 138 12.80 -10.64 -4.14
N GLU A 139 13.74 -11.57 -3.93
CA GLU A 139 13.87 -12.78 -4.73
C GLU A 139 12.59 -13.61 -4.69
N LYS A 140 12.05 -13.80 -3.47
CA LYS A 140 10.81 -14.56 -3.28
C LYS A 140 9.61 -13.86 -3.94
N HIS A 141 9.53 -12.54 -3.91
CA HIS A 141 8.46 -11.80 -4.55
C HIS A 141 8.54 -11.86 -6.07
N ARG A 142 9.73 -11.64 -6.65
CA ARG A 142 9.95 -11.77 -8.10
C ARG A 142 9.57 -13.18 -8.58
N ALA A 143 9.99 -14.21 -7.86
CA ALA A 143 9.62 -15.59 -8.16
C ALA A 143 8.10 -15.82 -8.06
N TRP A 144 7.46 -15.30 -7.02
CA TRP A 144 6.00 -15.41 -6.84
C TRP A 144 5.24 -14.71 -7.96
N VAL A 145 5.61 -13.47 -8.31
CA VAL A 145 5.00 -12.70 -9.42
C VAL A 145 5.15 -13.44 -10.75
N ALA A 146 6.35 -13.95 -11.05
CA ALA A 146 6.62 -14.70 -12.27
C ALA A 146 5.85 -16.03 -12.33
N GLN A 147 5.78 -16.78 -11.23
CA GLN A 147 5.05 -18.05 -11.13
C GLN A 147 3.56 -17.89 -11.46
N HIS A 148 2.98 -16.73 -11.15
CA HIS A 148 1.57 -16.44 -11.44
C HIS A 148 1.35 -15.76 -12.81
N GLY A 149 2.41 -15.59 -13.61
CA GLY A 149 2.34 -14.96 -14.93
C GLY A 149 2.03 -13.47 -14.87
N PHE A 150 2.45 -12.79 -13.81
CA PHE A 150 2.40 -11.34 -13.68
C PHE A 150 3.79 -10.72 -13.90
N ARG A 151 3.82 -9.40 -13.97
CA ARG A 151 5.05 -8.60 -13.96
C ARG A 151 4.97 -7.55 -12.84
N PRO A 152 6.10 -7.16 -12.22
CA PRO A 152 6.10 -6.14 -11.16
C PRO A 152 5.50 -4.80 -11.61
N ASP A 153 5.72 -4.41 -12.86
CA ASP A 153 5.22 -3.17 -13.47
C ASP A 153 3.72 -3.21 -13.83
N ASN A 154 3.03 -4.34 -13.66
CA ASN A 154 1.60 -4.44 -14.02
C ASN A 154 0.70 -3.59 -13.09
N CYS A 155 1.00 -3.54 -11.79
CA CYS A 155 0.29 -2.71 -10.82
C CYS A 155 1.04 -2.60 -9.48
N PRO A 156 0.71 -1.60 -8.63
CA PRO A 156 1.33 -1.39 -7.33
C PRO A 156 1.38 -2.61 -6.42
N ARG A 157 0.40 -3.52 -6.50
CA ARG A 157 0.41 -4.77 -5.71
C ARG A 157 1.65 -5.62 -5.97
N PHE A 158 2.13 -5.67 -7.22
CA PHE A 158 3.24 -6.51 -7.65
C PHE A 158 4.55 -5.74 -7.73
N GLY A 159 4.47 -4.43 -7.91
CA GLY A 159 5.65 -3.55 -7.89
C GLY A 159 6.11 -3.25 -6.47
N TYR A 160 5.17 -3.16 -5.53
CA TYR A 160 5.44 -2.59 -4.21
C TYR A 160 4.87 -3.41 -3.04
N PRO A 161 5.37 -4.64 -2.81
CA PRO A 161 4.93 -5.46 -1.69
C PRO A 161 5.33 -4.84 -0.33
N LEU A 162 4.54 -5.15 0.70
CA LEU A 162 4.82 -4.76 2.07
C LEU A 162 5.64 -5.85 2.77
N MET A 163 6.65 -5.43 3.52
CA MET A 163 7.42 -6.31 4.41
C MET A 163 7.13 -5.91 5.85
N VAL A 164 6.70 -6.87 6.68
CA VAL A 164 6.36 -6.61 8.08
C VAL A 164 7.33 -7.36 8.99
N ASP A 165 8.30 -6.60 9.47
CA ASP A 165 9.27 -7.02 10.48
C ASP A 165 8.84 -6.58 11.90
N GLU A 166 9.65 -6.94 12.89
CA GLU A 166 9.41 -6.61 14.30
C GLU A 166 9.33 -5.08 14.56
N PRO A 167 10.22 -4.23 14.01
CA PRO A 167 10.03 -2.78 14.02
C PRO A 167 8.69 -2.30 13.44
N CYS A 168 8.22 -2.87 12.33
CA CYS A 168 6.94 -2.51 11.73
C CYS A 168 5.77 -2.82 12.66
N ILE A 169 5.74 -4.02 13.28
CA ILE A 169 4.68 -4.38 14.24
C ILE A 169 4.63 -3.34 15.37
N ARG A 170 5.76 -3.05 16.01
CA ARG A 170 5.84 -2.05 17.08
C ARG A 170 5.40 -0.66 16.61
N SER A 171 5.81 -0.26 15.41
CA SER A 171 5.45 1.02 14.80
C SER A 171 3.95 1.14 14.55
N ILE A 172 3.32 0.09 14.00
CA ILE A 172 1.88 0.02 13.77
C ILE A 172 1.13 0.05 15.10
N LEU A 173 1.49 -0.80 16.05
CA LEU A 173 0.79 -0.90 17.33
C LEU A 173 0.90 0.36 18.19
N ALA A 174 1.99 1.13 18.07
CA ALA A 174 2.15 2.39 18.79
C ALA A 174 1.15 3.49 18.37
N THR A 175 0.58 3.43 17.16
CA THR A 175 -0.27 4.52 16.64
C THR A 175 -1.60 4.68 17.36
N THR A 176 -2.30 5.80 17.14
CA THR A 176 -3.62 6.05 17.75
C THR A 176 -4.81 5.78 16.82
N GLY A 177 -4.54 5.36 15.58
CA GLY A 177 -5.54 5.09 14.53
C GLY A 177 -5.54 6.11 13.38
N PRO A 178 -6.25 5.83 12.28
CA PRO A 178 -6.40 6.76 11.16
C PRO A 178 -7.15 8.01 11.63
N ARG A 179 -6.76 9.16 11.09
CA ARG A 179 -7.41 10.42 11.48
C ARG A 179 -8.59 10.71 10.57
N GLY A 180 -9.71 11.10 11.17
CA GLY A 180 -10.62 12.04 10.50
C GLY A 180 -9.91 13.38 10.32
N PHE A 181 -10.34 14.20 9.36
CA PHE A 181 -9.74 15.50 9.01
C PHE A 181 -9.63 16.54 10.15
N GLU A 182 -10.03 16.21 11.38
CA GLU A 182 -10.05 17.07 12.55
C GLU A 182 -8.79 16.90 13.40
N VAL A 183 -7.67 17.45 12.94
CA VAL A 183 -6.54 17.75 13.82
C VAL A 183 -6.49 19.26 13.97
N SER A 184 -6.73 19.73 15.19
CA SER A 184 -6.61 21.15 15.53
C SER A 184 -5.20 21.64 15.19
N SER A 185 -5.12 22.77 14.48
CA SER A 185 -3.85 23.42 14.17
C SER A 185 -3.04 23.67 15.45
N GLY A 186 -1.76 23.27 15.47
CA GLY A 186 -0.86 23.52 16.60
C GLY A 186 -0.72 22.39 17.62
N SER A 187 -1.52 21.31 17.54
CA SER A 187 -1.33 20.13 18.40
C SER A 187 -0.31 19.15 17.80
N TRP A 188 0.53 18.58 18.67
CA TRP A 188 1.27 17.37 18.33
C TRP A 188 0.28 16.23 18.23
N ALA A 189 0.42 15.44 17.19
CA ALA A 189 -0.42 14.30 16.94
C ALA A 189 0.46 13.15 16.47
N GLY A 190 0.11 11.92 16.82
CA GLY A 190 0.93 10.73 16.56
C GLY A 190 0.92 9.78 17.76
N PRO A 191 1.77 8.74 17.74
CA PRO A 191 2.81 8.50 16.74
C PRO A 191 2.25 8.13 15.36
N TYR A 192 3.00 8.51 14.34
CA TYR A 192 2.82 8.06 12.96
C TYR A 192 3.64 6.80 12.78
N GLY A 193 2.91 5.69 12.69
CA GLY A 193 3.50 4.41 12.36
C GLY A 193 3.96 4.40 10.91
N TYR A 194 4.77 3.42 10.59
CA TYR A 194 5.18 3.11 9.23
C TYR A 194 5.06 1.61 8.98
N ILE A 195 5.12 1.25 7.72
CA ILE A 195 5.33 -0.11 7.24
C ILE A 195 6.43 -0.09 6.18
N ASN A 196 7.24 -1.14 6.09
CA ASN A 196 8.23 -1.23 5.03
C ASN A 196 7.53 -1.57 3.71
N ILE A 197 7.91 -0.87 2.66
CA ILE A 197 7.47 -1.11 1.28
C ILE A 197 8.72 -1.36 0.44
N LEU A 198 8.70 -2.43 -0.35
CA LEU A 198 9.82 -2.77 -1.22
C LEU A 198 9.55 -2.25 -2.61
N ASP A 199 10.50 -1.59 -3.24
CA ASP A 199 10.40 -1.18 -4.63
C ASP A 199 10.92 -2.30 -5.54
N VAL A 200 10.05 -3.26 -5.88
CA VAL A 200 10.42 -4.39 -6.75
C VAL A 200 10.33 -4.05 -8.23
N ALA A 201 9.58 -3.01 -8.58
CA ALA A 201 9.38 -2.58 -9.96
C ALA A 201 10.58 -1.83 -10.52
N GLU A 202 11.20 -0.94 -9.75
CA GLU A 202 12.20 0.01 -10.25
C GLU A 202 13.61 -0.31 -9.72
N HIS A 203 13.74 -0.87 -8.51
CA HIS A 203 15.05 -1.19 -7.93
C HIS A 203 15.78 -2.31 -8.69
N ASP A 204 16.81 -1.92 -9.44
CA ASP A 204 17.78 -2.80 -10.09
C ASP A 204 19.22 -2.30 -9.85
N PRO A 205 19.89 -2.76 -8.76
CA PRO A 205 21.23 -2.29 -8.42
C PRO A 205 22.30 -2.70 -9.44
N GLU A 206 21.99 -3.60 -10.37
CA GLU A 206 22.88 -4.03 -11.44
C GLU A 206 22.68 -3.23 -12.75
N ALA A 207 21.66 -2.37 -12.80
CA ALA A 207 21.40 -1.53 -13.96
C ALA A 207 22.53 -0.52 -14.18
N SER A 208 22.93 -0.33 -15.44
CA SER A 208 24.05 0.54 -15.79
C SER A 208 23.82 2.03 -15.48
N ASP A 209 22.56 2.42 -15.34
CA ASP A 209 22.06 3.75 -15.04
C ASP A 209 21.54 3.87 -13.60
N TYR A 210 21.79 2.87 -12.74
CA TYR A 210 21.40 2.90 -11.33
C TYR A 210 22.09 4.04 -10.58
N ASP A 211 21.34 5.09 -10.26
CA ASP A 211 21.84 6.33 -9.65
C ASP A 211 21.40 6.53 -8.18
N GLU A 212 20.61 5.58 -7.64
CA GLU A 212 20.08 5.59 -6.26
C GLU A 212 21.19 5.43 -5.20
N GLY A 213 22.36 4.97 -5.63
CA GLY A 213 23.57 4.86 -4.82
C GLY A 213 23.63 3.59 -3.96
N PRO A 214 24.79 3.34 -3.33
CA PRO A 214 25.06 2.07 -2.64
C PRO A 214 24.31 1.89 -1.32
N PHE A 215 23.55 2.90 -0.88
CA PHE A 215 22.91 2.92 0.43
C PHE A 215 21.42 2.61 0.38
N TYR A 216 20.81 2.59 -0.81
CA TYR A 216 19.44 2.16 -0.98
C TYR A 216 19.39 0.67 -1.32
N ASP A 217 18.70 -0.09 -0.47
CA ASP A 217 18.53 -1.54 -0.58
C ASP A 217 17.17 -1.93 -1.18
N GLY A 218 16.50 -0.98 -1.85
CA GLY A 218 15.17 -1.19 -2.43
C GLY A 218 14.03 -1.15 -1.39
N CYS A 219 14.32 -0.79 -0.14
CA CYS A 219 13.33 -0.72 0.93
C CYS A 219 13.08 0.72 1.40
N MET A 220 11.82 1.11 1.45
CA MET A 220 11.37 2.39 1.98
C MET A 220 10.40 2.19 3.14
N ARG A 221 10.20 3.24 3.93
CA ARG A 221 9.15 3.30 4.94
C ARG A 221 7.98 4.11 4.44
N MET A 222 6.81 3.50 4.38
CA MET A 222 5.57 4.18 4.03
C MET A 222 4.78 4.54 5.28
N GLU A 223 4.26 5.77 5.32
CA GLU A 223 3.31 6.19 6.34
C GLU A 223 2.02 5.37 6.29
N LEU A 224 1.46 4.99 7.43
CA LEU A 224 0.21 4.22 7.42
C LEU A 224 -0.96 5.00 6.78
N ASP A 225 -1.02 6.32 6.94
CA ASP A 225 -2.03 7.16 6.28
C ASP A 225 -1.82 7.28 4.74
N ALA A 226 -0.66 6.85 4.24
CA ALA A 226 -0.31 6.94 2.83
C ALA A 226 -0.74 5.72 2.01
N LEU A 227 -1.15 4.62 2.65
CA LEU A 227 -1.43 3.34 2.01
C LEU A 227 -2.35 3.45 0.77
N VAL A 228 -3.49 4.13 0.90
CA VAL A 228 -4.44 4.28 -0.23
C VAL A 228 -3.91 5.28 -1.25
N ARG A 229 -3.31 6.37 -0.78
CA ARG A 229 -2.79 7.44 -1.64
C ARG A 229 -1.68 6.93 -2.54
N PHE A 230 -0.79 6.10 -2.00
CA PHE A 230 0.33 5.52 -2.70
C PHE A 230 -0.14 4.71 -3.92
N VAL A 231 -1.07 3.77 -3.71
CA VAL A 231 -1.66 2.97 -4.81
C VAL A 231 -2.31 3.88 -5.86
N ALA A 232 -2.95 4.96 -5.42
CA ALA A 232 -3.64 5.90 -6.31
C ALA A 232 -2.73 6.90 -7.02
N GLN A 233 -1.42 6.91 -6.77
CA GLN A 233 -0.49 7.92 -7.33
C GLN A 233 0.81 7.34 -7.89
N THR A 234 1.07 6.05 -7.68
CA THR A 234 2.37 5.43 -7.98
C THR A 234 2.82 5.52 -9.44
N GLU A 235 1.91 5.71 -10.41
CA GLU A 235 2.29 5.89 -11.82
C GLU A 235 2.50 7.35 -12.22
N ASP A 236 1.81 8.28 -11.55
CA ASP A 236 1.90 9.71 -11.88
C ASP A 236 3.20 10.31 -11.32
N TYR A 237 3.76 9.69 -10.29
CA TYR A 237 5.00 10.09 -9.62
C TYR A 237 5.78 8.84 -9.24
N PRO A 238 6.49 8.21 -10.20
CA PRO A 238 7.33 7.06 -9.88
C PRO A 238 8.30 7.45 -8.77
N LEU A 239 8.43 6.60 -7.75
CA LEU A 239 9.23 6.93 -6.57
C LEU A 239 10.71 7.08 -6.93
N CYS A 240 11.16 6.50 -8.06
CA CYS A 240 12.52 6.67 -8.57
C CYS A 240 12.95 8.10 -8.83
N GLU A 241 12.05 8.97 -9.26
CA GLU A 241 12.38 10.39 -9.47
C GLU A 241 12.60 11.16 -8.14
N GLN A 242 12.42 10.50 -7.00
CA GLN A 242 12.49 11.10 -5.67
C GLN A 242 13.63 10.55 -4.80
N TYR A 243 14.47 9.64 -5.34
CA TYR A 243 15.62 9.05 -4.66
C TYR A 243 16.81 10.01 -4.55
N LEU A 244 16.62 11.14 -3.88
CA LEU A 244 17.67 12.13 -3.72
C LEU A 244 18.58 11.80 -2.53
N GLY A 245 19.66 11.06 -2.79
CA GLY A 245 20.93 11.22 -2.07
C GLY A 245 21.02 10.57 -0.68
N LEU A 246 20.66 9.29 -0.56
CA LEU A 246 21.05 8.52 0.63
C LEU A 246 22.59 8.52 0.74
N THR A 247 23.11 8.92 1.89
CA THR A 247 24.56 9.09 2.14
C THR A 247 25.10 8.16 3.23
N SER A 248 24.23 7.41 3.92
CA SER A 248 24.60 6.51 5.01
C SER A 248 23.59 5.37 5.17
N ILE A 249 24.06 4.23 5.71
CA ILE A 249 23.24 3.07 6.10
C ILE A 249 22.28 3.35 7.27
N ASP A 250 22.53 4.43 8.01
CA ASP A 250 21.67 4.90 9.11
C ASP A 250 20.47 5.72 8.61
N GLN A 251 20.42 6.01 7.31
CA GLN A 251 19.34 6.70 6.65
C GLN A 251 18.37 5.73 5.97
N VAL A 252 17.12 6.14 5.84
CA VAL A 252 16.08 5.40 5.13
C VAL A 252 15.20 6.38 4.39
N LEU A 253 14.74 5.98 3.21
CA LEU A 253 13.72 6.72 2.48
C LEU A 253 12.35 6.50 3.11
N TYR A 254 11.62 7.59 3.26
CA TYR A 254 10.34 7.61 3.92
C TYR A 254 9.33 8.35 3.05
N THR A 255 8.22 7.69 2.70
CA THR A 255 7.20 8.20 1.77
C THR A 255 5.85 8.43 2.44
N ASP A 256 5.20 9.55 2.09
CA ASP A 256 3.81 9.86 2.45
C ASP A 256 2.79 9.52 1.34
N GLY A 257 3.23 8.71 0.37
CA GLY A 257 2.43 8.26 -0.77
C GLY A 257 2.45 9.22 -1.96
N THR A 258 3.02 10.41 -1.79
CA THR A 258 3.23 11.40 -2.87
C THR A 258 4.68 11.82 -2.98
N ARG A 259 5.36 11.94 -1.83
CA ARG A 259 6.75 12.41 -1.73
C ARG A 259 7.57 11.51 -0.83
N ALA A 260 8.81 11.27 -1.24
CA ALA A 260 9.85 10.65 -0.44
C ALA A 260 10.74 11.71 0.22
N ARG A 261 11.33 11.33 1.36
CA ARG A 261 12.37 12.11 2.06
C ARG A 261 13.30 11.16 2.80
N ILE A 262 14.50 11.64 3.10
CA ILE A 262 15.48 10.90 3.89
C ILE A 262 15.26 11.16 5.38
N GLU A 263 15.21 10.09 6.15
CA GLU A 263 15.03 10.11 7.60
C GLU A 263 16.03 9.16 8.28
N ALA A 264 16.25 9.31 9.59
CA ALA A 264 17.02 8.35 10.36
C ALA A 264 16.26 7.02 10.52
N ARG A 265 16.97 5.89 10.41
CA ARG A 265 16.41 4.53 10.52
C ARG A 265 15.81 4.24 11.91
N SER A 266 16.15 5.00 12.94
CA SER A 266 15.62 4.83 14.30
C SER A 266 14.21 5.40 14.52
N MET A 267 13.61 6.11 13.55
CA MET A 267 12.53 7.02 13.88
C MET A 267 11.10 6.47 13.67
N VAL A 268 10.33 6.37 14.76
CA VAL A 268 8.86 6.56 14.79
C VAL A 268 8.63 8.04 15.12
N THR A 269 7.65 8.72 14.51
CA THR A 269 7.51 10.19 14.67
C THR A 269 6.18 10.62 15.28
N HIS A 270 6.20 11.63 16.15
CA HIS A 270 5.10 12.58 16.31
C HIS A 270 5.16 13.64 15.21
N ARG A 271 4.03 14.26 14.85
CA ARG A 271 4.02 15.47 14.04
C ARG A 271 3.15 16.55 14.60
N ARG A 272 3.53 17.79 14.30
CA ARG A 272 2.70 18.96 14.51
C ARG A 272 2.52 19.68 13.18
N ARG A 273 1.28 19.95 12.81
CA ARG A 273 0.97 20.79 11.65
C ARG A 273 1.36 22.22 12.01
N LEU A 274 2.26 22.81 11.23
CA LEU A 274 2.82 24.14 11.53
C LEU A 274 1.87 25.29 11.14
N ASN A 275 0.91 25.05 10.26
CA ASN A 275 0.07 26.09 9.67
C ASN A 275 -1.23 25.54 9.06
N SER A 276 -2.29 26.35 9.12
CA SER A 276 -3.62 26.04 8.58
C SER A 276 -3.64 25.88 7.05
N SER A 277 -2.61 26.38 6.34
CA SER A 277 -2.45 26.26 4.89
C SER A 277 -2.01 24.88 4.39
N GLY A 278 -1.69 23.93 5.28
CA GLY A 278 -1.51 22.52 4.90
C GLY A 278 -0.12 22.13 4.36
N PHE A 279 0.81 23.07 4.23
CA PHE A 279 2.18 22.79 3.78
C PHE A 279 3.17 23.00 4.92
N GLY A 280 3.50 21.91 5.62
CA GLY A 280 4.55 21.88 6.64
C GLY A 280 4.16 21.09 7.90
N TYR A 281 4.96 20.08 8.22
CA TYR A 281 4.88 19.34 9.48
C TYR A 281 6.22 19.41 10.20
N GLU A 282 6.19 19.65 11.50
CA GLU A 282 7.33 19.39 12.38
C GLU A 282 7.27 17.93 12.83
N ARG A 283 8.41 17.25 12.94
CA ARG A 283 8.52 15.86 13.41
C ARG A 283 9.38 15.77 14.67
N GLN A 284 8.99 14.90 15.60
CA GLN A 284 9.81 14.53 16.75
C GLN A 284 9.84 13.01 16.91
N PRO A 285 10.95 12.41 17.34
CA PRO A 285 10.98 10.99 17.70
C PRO A 285 9.89 10.65 18.72
N TYR A 286 9.24 9.50 18.53
CA TYR A 286 8.38 8.90 19.55
C TYR A 286 9.28 8.30 20.65
N PRO A 287 9.05 8.64 21.93
CA PRO A 287 9.84 8.15 23.06
C PRO A 287 9.68 6.64 23.29
#